data_AF-A0ABC8T6E4-F1
#
_entry.id   AF-A0ABC8T6E4-F1
#
_cell.length_a   1.000
_cell.length_b   1.000
_cell.length_c   1.000
_cell.angle_alpha   90.00
_cell.angle_beta   90.00
_cell.angle_gamma   90.00
#
_symmetry.space_group_name_H-M   'P 1'
#
loop_
_entity.id
_entity.type
_entity.pdbx_description
1 polymer ?
#
loop_
_entity_poly.entity_id
_entity_poly.type
_entity_poly.pdbx_seq_one_letter_code
_entity_poly.pdbx_strand_id
1 'polypeptide(L)'
;MKFSFYSFLYGVILDAFDMKLWGKEARHWRHQNHQLLNVAERWTLIIDDALANSFVAPATDDIKDDQQLTSEEYERSWEQNEELGLNDMDTSSADAAYNSLDWTLNERTDG
;
A
#
# COMPACT_ATOMS: atom_id res chain seq x y z
N MET A 1 1.33 -3.80 2.48
CA MET A 1 0.14 -4.09 3.34
C MET A 1 0.47 -4.87 4.65
N LYS A 2 1.24 -4.29 5.57
CA LYS A 2 1.43 -4.86 6.95
C LYS A 2 1.14 -3.82 8.03
N PHE A 3 1.53 -2.56 7.81
CA PHE A 3 1.49 -1.51 8.83
C PHE A 3 0.09 -0.99 9.20
N SER A 4 -0.84 -0.83 8.25
CA SER A 4 -2.20 -0.34 8.57
C SER A 4 -3.05 -1.41 9.29
N PHE A 5 -2.95 -2.67 8.86
CA PHE A 5 -3.56 -3.79 9.59
C PHE A 5 -2.88 -4.01 10.95
N TYR A 6 -1.55 -3.89 11.05
CA TYR A 6 -0.86 -3.93 12.35
C TYR A 6 -1.33 -2.83 13.28
N SER A 7 -1.52 -1.60 12.81
CA SER A 7 -1.96 -0.48 13.65
C SER A 7 -3.42 -0.61 14.07
N PHE A 8 -4.30 -1.09 13.20
CA PHE A 8 -5.71 -1.34 13.52
C PHE A 8 -5.86 -2.52 14.49
N LEU A 9 -5.09 -3.61 14.28
CA LEU A 9 -5.07 -4.77 15.17
C LEU A 9 -4.41 -4.46 16.52
N TYR A 10 -3.33 -3.65 16.54
CA TYR A 10 -2.74 -3.14 17.80
C TYR A 10 -3.76 -2.29 18.56
N GLY A 11 -4.55 -1.45 17.89
CA GLY A 11 -5.60 -0.66 18.52
C GLY A 11 -6.67 -1.53 19.22
N VAL A 12 -7.12 -2.60 18.56
CA VAL A 12 -8.12 -3.53 19.11
C VAL A 12 -7.54 -4.45 20.18
N ILE A 13 -6.28 -4.88 20.05
CA ILE A 13 -5.61 -5.76 21.02
C ILE A 13 -5.14 -4.98 22.27
N LEU A 14 -4.68 -3.73 22.13
CA LEU A 14 -4.32 -2.86 23.27
C LEU A 14 -5.52 -2.46 24.12
N ASP A 15 -6.72 -2.33 23.53
CA ASP A 15 -7.94 -2.13 24.32
C ASP A 15 -8.24 -3.35 25.23
N ALA A 16 -7.68 -4.55 24.93
CA ALA A 16 -7.83 -5.76 25.74
C ALA A 16 -6.65 -6.04 26.71
N PHE A 17 -5.45 -5.50 26.46
CA PHE A 17 -4.25 -5.74 27.28
C PHE A 17 -3.59 -4.43 27.74
N ASP A 18 -4.04 -3.96 28.91
CA ASP A 18 -3.34 -3.09 29.86
C ASP A 18 -3.31 -1.55 29.59
N MET A 19 -4.38 -0.89 30.03
CA MET A 19 -4.54 0.57 30.11
C MET A 19 -3.63 1.28 31.16
N LYS A 20 -2.72 0.59 31.85
CA LYS A 20 -1.91 1.22 32.91
C LYS A 20 -0.56 1.74 32.42
N LEU A 21 0.01 1.18 31.37
CA LEU A 21 1.37 1.48 30.90
C LEU A 21 1.44 2.67 29.91
N TRP A 22 0.39 2.90 29.12
CA TRP A 22 0.41 3.85 27.98
C TRP A 22 -0.48 5.10 28.16
N GLY A 23 -0.93 5.40 29.37
CA GLY A 23 -2.09 6.26 29.62
C GLY A 23 -2.07 7.64 28.96
N LYS A 24 -0.95 8.38 28.93
CA LYS A 24 -0.93 9.75 28.37
C LYS A 24 -0.86 9.78 26.85
N GLU A 25 0.00 8.96 26.26
CA GLU A 25 0.20 8.90 24.80
C GLU A 25 -0.99 8.26 24.10
N ALA A 26 -1.56 7.20 24.67
CA ALA A 26 -2.76 6.56 24.14
C ALA A 26 -3.97 7.50 24.16
N ARG A 27 -4.11 8.35 25.19
CA ARG A 27 -5.17 9.37 25.26
C ARG A 27 -4.98 10.45 24.19
N HIS A 28 -3.74 10.89 23.96
CA HIS A 28 -3.45 11.89 22.94
C HIS A 28 -3.75 11.35 21.53
N TRP A 29 -3.29 10.13 21.23
CA TRP A 29 -3.57 9.47 19.96
C TRP A 29 -5.07 9.28 19.72
N ARG A 30 -5.83 8.86 20.75
CA ARG A 30 -7.29 8.71 20.66
C ARG A 30 -8.00 10.04 20.37
N HIS A 31 -7.54 11.13 20.99
CA HIS A 31 -8.09 12.47 20.75
C HIS A 31 -7.78 12.98 19.33
N GLN A 32 -6.57 12.72 18.82
CA GLN A 32 -6.22 13.04 17.44
C GLN A 32 -7.06 12.25 16.44
N ASN A 33 -7.21 10.93 16.63
CA ASN A 33 -8.04 10.09 15.77
C ASN A 33 -9.50 10.57 15.74
N HIS A 34 -10.06 10.95 16.89
CA HIS A 34 -11.42 11.50 16.93
C HIS A 34 -11.55 12.80 16.12
N GLN A 35 -10.53 13.68 16.14
CA GLN A 35 -10.55 14.91 15.34
C GLN A 35 -10.40 14.62 13.84
N LEU A 36 -9.55 13.65 13.46
CA LEU A 36 -9.37 13.23 12.07
C LEU A 36 -10.65 12.63 11.49
N LEU A 37 -11.30 11.73 12.23
CA LEU A 37 -12.53 11.06 11.81
C LEU A 37 -13.72 12.01 11.67
N ASN A 38 -13.76 13.08 12.48
CA ASN A 38 -14.78 14.12 12.34
C ASN A 38 -14.40 15.20 11.33
N VAL A 39 -13.25 15.06 10.64
CA VAL A 39 -12.72 16.03 9.67
C VAL A 39 -12.72 17.45 10.26
N ALA A 40 -12.33 17.57 11.53
CA ALA A 40 -12.31 18.86 12.23
C ALA A 40 -11.29 19.83 11.62
N GLU A 41 -10.21 19.29 11.06
CA GLU A 41 -9.16 20.01 10.34
C GLU A 41 -8.80 19.26 9.04
N ARG A 42 -8.21 19.94 8.05
CA ARG A 42 -7.74 19.30 6.82
C ARG A 42 -6.47 18.50 7.10
N TRP A 43 -6.33 17.35 6.46
CA TRP A 43 -5.20 16.46 6.59
C TRP A 43 -4.90 15.77 5.25
N THR A 44 -3.70 15.19 5.14
CA THR A 44 -3.26 14.43 3.96
C THR A 44 -3.04 12.98 4.37
N LEU A 45 -3.64 12.03 3.64
CA LEU A 45 -3.32 10.61 3.76
C LEU A 45 -2.13 10.29 2.86
N ILE A 46 -1.10 9.64 3.41
CA ILE A 46 -0.03 9.06 2.59
C ILE A 46 -0.12 7.55 2.76
N ILE A 47 -0.32 6.84 1.65
CA ILE A 47 -0.31 5.38 1.61
C ILE A 47 0.91 4.96 0.80
N ASP A 48 1.86 4.32 1.47
CA ASP A 48 3.04 3.73 0.84
C ASP A 48 2.88 2.20 0.83
N ASP A 49 2.72 1.62 -0.37
CA ASP A 49 2.54 0.19 -0.57
C ASP A 49 3.42 -0.33 -1.71
N ALA A 50 4.58 -0.87 -1.34
CA ALA A 50 5.58 -1.42 -2.26
C ALA A 50 5.07 -2.53 -3.22
N LEU A 51 3.94 -3.16 -2.92
CA LEU A 51 3.33 -4.18 -3.79
C LEU A 51 2.24 -3.61 -4.72
N ALA A 52 1.92 -2.32 -4.62
CA ALA A 52 0.84 -1.68 -5.38
C ALA A 52 -0.52 -2.40 -5.26
N ASN A 53 -0.80 -3.01 -4.10
CA ASN A 53 -2.05 -3.74 -3.84
C ASN A 53 -3.12 -2.87 -3.14
N SER A 54 -2.76 -1.65 -2.76
CA SER A 54 -3.66 -0.68 -2.14
C SER A 54 -4.39 0.12 -3.22
N PHE A 55 -5.66 0.43 -2.97
CA PHE A 55 -6.51 1.19 -3.89
C PHE A 55 -7.29 2.28 -3.15
N VAL A 56 -7.34 3.48 -3.73
CA VAL A 56 -8.17 4.61 -3.28
C VAL A 56 -9.09 4.98 -4.45
N ALA A 57 -10.40 4.95 -4.22
CA ALA A 57 -11.36 5.37 -5.23
C ALA A 57 -11.31 6.90 -5.39
N PRO A 58 -11.28 7.44 -6.62
CA PRO A 58 -11.38 8.88 -6.85
C PRO A 58 -12.75 9.39 -6.38
N ALA A 59 -12.81 10.65 -5.97
CA ALA A 59 -14.06 11.31 -5.57
C ALA A 59 -14.89 11.77 -6.79
N THR A 60 -14.33 11.70 -8.00
CA THR A 60 -14.90 12.10 -9.29
C THR A 60 -15.03 10.91 -10.24
N ASP A 61 -15.78 11.08 -11.33
CA ASP A 61 -15.99 10.04 -12.34
C ASP A 61 -14.71 9.69 -13.12
N ASP A 62 -13.89 10.70 -13.46
CA ASP A 62 -12.56 10.53 -14.05
C ASP A 62 -11.50 10.90 -13.00
N ILE A 63 -10.48 10.05 -12.87
CA ILE A 63 -9.35 10.27 -11.96
C ILE A 63 -8.57 11.56 -12.28
N LYS A 64 -8.59 11.99 -13.55
CA LYS A 64 -7.91 13.23 -13.98
C LYS A 64 -8.53 14.49 -13.38
N ASP A 65 -9.79 14.41 -12.96
CA ASP A 65 -10.53 15.53 -12.38
C ASP A 65 -10.38 15.60 -10.85
N ASP A 66 -9.82 14.56 -10.20
CA ASP A 66 -9.62 14.53 -8.75
C ASP A 66 -8.32 15.24 -8.35
N GLN A 67 -8.44 16.50 -7.91
CA GLN A 67 -7.30 17.31 -7.44
C GLN A 67 -6.83 16.95 -6.02
N GLN A 68 -7.55 16.07 -5.31
CA GLN A 68 -7.24 15.68 -3.93
C GLN A 68 -6.50 14.34 -3.84
N LEU A 69 -6.40 13.61 -4.96
CA LEU A 69 -5.70 12.35 -5.05
C LEU A 69 -4.44 12.50 -5.92
N THR A 70 -3.32 11.97 -5.45
CA THR A 70 -2.08 11.89 -6.22
C THR A 70 -1.47 10.51 -5.99
N SER A 71 -1.03 9.87 -7.08
CA SER A 71 -0.38 8.56 -7.07
C SER A 71 0.98 8.64 -7.73
N GLU A 72 1.99 8.04 -7.12
CA GLU A 72 3.36 7.98 -7.64
C GLU A 72 3.82 6.53 -7.67
N GLU A 73 4.39 6.10 -8.80
CA GLU A 73 5.04 4.80 -8.92
C GLU A 73 6.54 4.96 -8.64
N TYR A 74 7.11 4.01 -7.91
CA TYR A 74 8.53 4.02 -7.56
C TYR A 74 9.12 2.61 -7.64
N GLU A 75 10.43 2.54 -7.86
CA GLU A 75 11.16 1.28 -7.84
C GLU A 75 11.44 0.87 -6.39
N ARG A 76 11.06 -0.37 -6.03
CA ARG A 76 11.32 -0.90 -4.68
C ARG A 76 12.81 -0.95 -4.40
N SER A 77 13.18 -0.70 -3.14
CA SER A 77 14.55 -0.95 -2.67
C SER A 77 14.84 -2.46 -2.60
N TRP A 78 16.13 -2.80 -2.58
CA TRP A 78 16.55 -4.19 -2.45
C TRP A 78 16.06 -4.83 -1.14
N GLU A 79 16.10 -4.08 -0.04
CA GLU A 79 15.63 -4.50 1.28
C GLU A 79 14.10 -4.70 1.29
N GLN A 80 13.35 -3.85 0.60
CA GLN A 80 11.90 -4.03 0.45
C GLN A 80 11.58 -5.33 -0.32
N ASN A 81 12.33 -5.63 -1.38
CA ASN A 81 12.18 -6.90 -2.10
C ASN A 81 12.53 -8.10 -1.20
N GLU A 82 13.58 -7.99 -0.38
CA GLU A 82 13.99 -9.04 0.56
C GLU A 82 12.91 -9.32 1.61
N GLU A 83 12.36 -8.27 2.24
CA GLU A 83 11.29 -8.40 3.24
C GLU A 83 10.00 -9.02 2.67
N LEU A 84 9.78 -8.85 1.37
CA LEU A 84 8.66 -9.40 0.64
C LEU A 84 8.96 -10.80 0.05
N GLY A 85 10.19 -11.30 0.17
CA GLY A 85 10.63 -12.58 -0.39
C GLY A 85 10.69 -12.60 -1.92
N LEU A 86 10.82 -11.43 -2.55
CA LEU A 86 10.82 -11.28 -4.00
C LEU A 86 12.19 -11.60 -4.61
N ASN A 87 13.28 -11.43 -3.86
CA ASN A 87 14.64 -11.72 -4.34
C ASN A 87 14.87 -13.22 -4.61
N ASP A 88 14.17 -14.09 -3.88
CA ASP A 88 14.29 -15.55 -4.00
C ASP A 88 13.24 -16.16 -4.95
N MET A 89 12.42 -15.34 -5.61
CA MET A 89 11.32 -15.82 -6.44
C MET A 89 11.83 -16.42 -7.75
N ASP A 90 11.46 -17.68 -8.03
CA ASP A 90 11.76 -18.32 -9.31
C ASP A 90 10.78 -17.84 -10.39
N THR A 91 11.26 -16.96 -11.27
CA THR A 91 10.49 -16.41 -12.41
C THR A 91 10.72 -17.17 -13.71
N SER A 92 11.54 -18.23 -13.72
CA SER A 92 12.00 -18.91 -14.95
C SER A 92 10.87 -19.40 -15.85
N SER A 93 9.77 -19.88 -15.26
CA SER A 93 8.59 -20.30 -16.02
C SER A 93 7.87 -19.13 -16.69
N ALA A 94 7.79 -17.98 -16.02
CA ALA A 94 7.18 -16.78 -16.59
C ALA A 94 8.08 -16.20 -17.69
N ASP A 95 9.40 -16.16 -17.45
CA ASP A 95 10.40 -15.71 -18.40
C ASP A 95 10.37 -16.57 -19.67
N ALA A 96 10.27 -17.89 -19.53
CA ALA A 96 10.12 -18.81 -20.67
C ALA A 96 8.83 -18.54 -21.47
N ALA A 97 7.71 -18.26 -20.79
CA ALA A 97 6.46 -17.95 -21.45
C ALA A 97 6.53 -16.63 -22.25
N TYR A 98 7.04 -15.55 -21.65
CA TYR A 98 7.17 -14.26 -22.34
C TYR A 98 8.16 -14.29 -23.50
N ASN A 99 9.30 -14.96 -23.32
CA ASN A 99 10.27 -15.15 -24.41
C ASN A 99 9.68 -15.94 -25.59
N SER A 100 8.78 -16.90 -25.31
CA SER A 100 8.09 -17.64 -26.37
C SER A 100 7.04 -16.80 -27.12
N LEU A 101 6.38 -15.86 -26.42
CA LEU A 101 5.39 -14.95 -27.01
C LEU A 101 6.05 -13.91 -27.94
N ASP A 102 7.19 -13.35 -27.54
CA ASP A 102 7.95 -12.39 -28.34
C ASP A 102 8.40 -12.99 -29.68
N TRP A 103 8.89 -14.24 -29.66
CA TRP A 103 9.23 -14.98 -30.89
C TRP A 103 8.02 -15.14 -31.82
N THR A 104 6.86 -15.55 -31.29
CA THR A 104 5.66 -15.76 -32.11
C THR A 104 5.00 -14.48 -32.63
N LEU A 105 5.23 -13.33 -31.98
CA LEU A 105 4.73 -12.04 -32.44
C LEU A 105 5.61 -11.48 -33.56
N ASN A 106 6.94 -11.57 -33.43
CA ASN A 106 7.86 -11.14 -34.47
C ASN A 106 7.70 -11.96 -35.77
N GLU A 107 7.44 -13.28 -35.69
CA GLU A 107 7.15 -14.09 -36.89
C GLU A 107 5.80 -13.76 -37.57
N ARG A 108 4.86 -13.12 -36.86
CA ARG A 108 3.56 -12.73 -37.43
C ARG A 108 3.55 -11.35 -38.09
N THR A 109 4.50 -10.49 -37.75
CA THR A 109 4.57 -9.12 -38.29
C THR A 109 5.46 -8.99 -39.53
N ASP A 110 6.19 -10.04 -39.89
CA ASP A 110 7.14 -10.07 -41.01
C ASP A 110 6.60 -10.77 -42.28
N GLY A 111 5.28 -11.00 -42.37
CA GLY A 111 4.61 -11.74 -43.46
C GLY A 111 3.57 -10.93 -44.25
#